data_AF-A0A6G2HBU3-F1
#
_entry.id   AF-A0A6G2HBU3-F1
#
_cell.length_a   1.000
_cell.length_b   1.000
_cell.length_c   1.000
_cell.angle_alpha   90.00
_cell.angle_beta   90.00
_cell.angle_gamma   90.00
#
_symmetry.space_group_name_H-M   'P 1'
#
loop_
_entity.id
_entity.type
_entity.pdbx_description
1 polymer ?
#
loop_
_entity_poly.entity_id
_entity_poly.type
_entity_poly.pdbx_seq_one_letter_code
_entity_poly.pdbx_strand_id
1 'polypeptide(L)'
;MTDVETAIREAFEHTDYDLGDVGVSRERVRVPVLEGGADPEALRAIVEEAVGADAVFGLTITTESVGGDDEIGTVVTFRHRP
;
A
#
# COMPACT_ATOMS: atom_id res chain seq x y z
N MET A 1 -3.27 -12.79 -8.37
CA MET A 1 -4.28 -11.82 -7.89
C MET A 1 -4.97 -12.40 -6.68
N THR A 2 -4.75 -11.76 -5.54
CA THR A 2 -5.55 -11.96 -4.33
C THR A 2 -6.55 -10.81 -4.25
N ASP A 3 -7.75 -11.02 -3.70
CA ASP A 3 -8.78 -9.98 -3.59
C ASP A 3 -8.24 -8.65 -3.01
N VAL A 4 -7.33 -8.73 -2.04
CA VAL A 4 -6.70 -7.55 -1.42
C VAL A 4 -5.78 -6.76 -2.35
N GLU A 5 -5.03 -7.43 -3.23
CA GLU A 5 -4.15 -6.77 -4.21
C GLU A 5 -4.98 -5.93 -5.18
N THR A 6 -6.07 -6.51 -5.68
CA THR A 6 -7.01 -5.85 -6.58
C THR A 6 -7.70 -4.67 -5.90
N ALA A 7 -8.26 -4.86 -4.70
CA ALA A 7 -8.95 -3.80 -3.96
C ALA A 7 -8.03 -2.61 -3.65
N ILE A 8 -6.79 -2.87 -3.22
CA ILE A 8 -5.80 -1.82 -2.96
C ILE A 8 -5.47 -1.08 -4.26
N ARG A 9 -5.19 -1.82 -5.33
CA ARG A 9 -4.82 -1.18 -6.60
C ARG A 9 -5.96 -0.30 -7.14
N GLU A 10 -7.20 -0.80 -7.13
CA GLU A 10 -8.38 -0.03 -7.53
C GLU A 10 -8.57 1.23 -6.67
N ALA A 11 -8.41 1.14 -5.35
CA ALA A 11 -8.55 2.29 -4.46
C ALA A 11 -7.51 3.38 -4.76
N PHE A 12 -6.27 2.99 -5.04
CA PHE A 12 -5.21 3.94 -5.39
C PHE A 12 -5.35 4.48 -6.83
N GLU A 13 -5.91 3.72 -7.78
CA GLU A 13 -6.25 4.22 -9.12
C GLU A 13 -7.25 5.39 -9.10
N HIS A 14 -8.01 5.53 -8.01
CA HIS A 14 -8.91 6.67 -7.78
C HIS A 14 -8.24 7.88 -7.10
N THR A 15 -6.94 7.77 -6.80
CA THR A 15 -6.15 8.81 -6.14
C THR A 15 -5.05 9.30 -7.07
N ASP A 16 -4.40 10.40 -6.69
CA ASP A 16 -3.22 10.92 -7.41
C ASP A 16 -1.94 10.11 -7.12
N TYR A 17 -2.00 9.09 -6.25
CA TYR A 17 -0.83 8.30 -5.87
C TYR A 17 -0.57 7.15 -6.83
N ASP A 18 0.60 7.15 -7.45
CA ASP A 18 1.04 6.04 -8.30
C ASP A 18 1.64 4.89 -7.46
N LEU A 19 1.22 3.66 -7.76
CA LEU A 19 1.67 2.46 -7.07
C LEU A 19 2.64 1.65 -7.91
N GLY A 20 3.69 1.16 -7.27
CA GLY A 20 4.55 0.12 -7.82
C GLY A 20 3.91 -1.27 -7.76
N ASP A 21 4.76 -2.29 -7.88
CA ASP A 21 4.31 -3.69 -7.82
C ASP A 21 3.82 -4.06 -6.41
N VAL A 22 2.50 -4.18 -6.26
CA VAL A 22 1.86 -4.56 -4.99
C VAL A 22 2.17 -6.03 -4.71
N GLY A 23 2.93 -6.28 -3.64
CA GLY A 23 3.34 -7.62 -3.25
C GLY A 23 2.47 -8.16 -2.12
N VAL A 24 1.78 -9.29 -2.36
CA VAL A 24 1.02 -10.00 -1.33
C VAL A 24 1.72 -11.31 -0.96
N SER A 25 1.97 -11.52 0.34
CA SER A 25 2.64 -12.70 0.89
C SER A 25 1.85 -13.26 2.08
N ARG A 26 1.06 -14.32 1.82
CA ARG A 26 0.19 -15.04 2.77
C ARG A 26 -0.84 -14.16 3.49
N GLU A 27 -0.39 -13.34 4.44
CA GLU A 27 -1.20 -12.40 5.23
C GLU A 27 -0.59 -10.99 5.23
N ARG A 28 0.59 -10.79 4.64
CA ARG A 28 1.28 -9.50 4.60
C ARG A 28 1.13 -8.89 3.22
N VAL A 29 0.69 -7.64 3.18
CA VAL A 29 0.55 -6.83 1.98
C VAL A 29 1.61 -5.75 2.02
N ARG A 30 2.34 -5.59 0.92
CA ARG A 30 3.34 -4.55 0.71
C ARG A 30 2.91 -3.73 -0.50
N VAL A 31 2.66 -2.45 -0.27
CA VAL A 31 2.16 -1.48 -1.24
C VAL A 31 3.24 -0.43 -1.43
N PRO A 32 4.08 -0.54 -2.46
CA PRO A 32 5.04 0.49 -2.81
C PRO A 32 4.31 1.67 -3.48
N VAL A 33 4.48 2.87 -2.95
CA VAL A 33 4.01 4.13 -3.51
C VAL A 33 5.20 4.82 -4.16
N LEU A 34 5.11 5.07 -5.46
CA LEU A 34 6.16 5.72 -6.26
C LEU A 34 6.23 7.22 -5.99
N GLU A 35 5.18 7.79 -5.42
CA GLU A 35 5.17 9.21 -5.06
C GLU A 35 5.99 9.48 -3.78
N GLY A 36 7.09 10.23 -3.96
CA GLY A 36 7.95 10.66 -2.88
C GLY A 36 7.24 11.67 -1.96
N GLY A 37 7.19 11.37 -0.67
CA GLY A 37 6.59 12.26 0.34
C GLY A 37 5.08 12.11 0.52
N ALA A 38 4.49 11.00 0.06
CA ALA A 38 3.09 10.70 0.29
C ALA A 38 2.72 10.73 1.79
N ASP A 39 1.59 11.35 2.11
CA ASP A 39 1.13 11.53 3.49
C ASP A 39 0.76 10.19 4.13
N PRO A 40 1.41 9.82 5.26
CA PRO A 40 1.18 8.52 5.87
C PRO A 40 -0.27 8.34 6.36
N GLU A 41 -0.90 9.42 6.81
CA GLU A 41 -2.29 9.39 7.24
C GLU A 41 -3.26 9.22 6.07
N ALA A 42 -2.97 9.84 4.92
CA ALA A 42 -3.77 9.68 3.70
C ALA A 42 -3.66 8.25 3.16
N LEU A 43 -2.43 7.72 3.06
CA LEU A 43 -2.18 6.34 2.62
C LEU A 43 -2.91 5.33 3.49
N ARG A 44 -2.84 5.52 4.81
CA ARG A 44 -3.55 4.68 5.75
C ARG A 44 -5.07 4.75 5.53
N ALA A 45 -5.64 5.94 5.37
CA ALA A 45 -7.08 6.09 5.13
C ALA A 45 -7.54 5.38 3.85
N ILE A 46 -6.76 5.51 2.76
CA ILE A 46 -7.03 4.81 1.48
C ILE A 46 -7.02 3.29 1.68
N VAL A 47 -6.01 2.76 2.37
CA VAL A 47 -5.92 1.32 2.67
C VAL A 47 -7.09 0.86 3.54
N GLU A 48 -7.42 1.59 4.59
CA GLU A 48 -8.57 1.27 5.47
C GLU A 48 -9.91 1.34 4.73
N GLU A 49 -10.06 2.23 3.74
CA GLU A 49 -11.26 2.30 2.90
C GLU A 49 -11.33 1.12 1.91
N ALA A 50 -10.20 0.76 1.31
CA ALA A 50 -10.11 -0.29 0.29
C ALA A 50 -10.43 -1.69 0.84
N VAL A 51 -9.85 -2.04 1.99
CA VAL A 51 -9.94 -3.40 2.56
C VAL A 51 -10.75 -3.48 3.85
N GLY A 52 -11.10 -2.33 4.43
CA GLY A 52 -11.76 -2.22 5.73
C GLY A 52 -10.76 -2.05 6.87
N ALA A 53 -10.99 -1.05 7.72
CA ALA A 53 -10.16 -0.77 8.90
C ALA A 53 -10.03 -1.97 9.87
N ASP A 54 -11.06 -2.82 9.96
CA ASP A 54 -11.05 -4.01 10.82
C ASP A 54 -10.15 -5.14 10.24
N ALA A 55 -9.92 -5.14 8.93
CA ALA A 55 -9.11 -6.14 8.24
C ALA A 55 -7.61 -5.77 8.18
N VAL A 56 -7.23 -4.56 8.63
CA VAL A 56 -5.86 -4.03 8.57
C VAL A 56 -5.20 -4.10 9.95
N PHE A 57 -4.12 -4.87 10.06
CA PHE A 57 -3.36 -5.02 11.30
C PHE A 57 -1.89 -4.63 11.13
N GLY A 58 -1.37 -3.84 12.08
CA GLY A 58 0.05 -3.50 12.13
C GLY A 58 0.55 -2.73 10.91
N LEU A 59 -0.28 -1.83 10.38
CA LEU A 59 0.08 -0.95 9.27
C LEU A 59 1.31 -0.12 9.65
N THR A 60 2.35 -0.26 8.85
CA THR A 60 3.64 0.41 8.99
C THR A 60 3.96 1.10 7.68
N ILE A 61 4.40 2.34 7.76
CA ILE A 61 4.76 3.15 6.60
C ILE A 61 6.25 3.46 6.71
N THR A 62 7.00 3.07 5.70
CA THR A 62 8.46 3.21 5.66
C THR A 62 8.88 3.79 4.34
N THR A 63 9.70 4.84 4.38
CA THR A 63 10.32 5.39 3.18
C THR A 63 11.54 4.54 2.84
N GLU A 64 11.52 3.87 1.70
CA GLU A 64 12.61 3.03 1.22
C GLU A 64 12.68 3.09 -0.31
N SER A 65 13.72 2.50 -0.90
CA SER A 65 13.85 2.53 -2.35
C SER A 65 12.83 1.59 -3.00
N VAL A 66 11.99 2.14 -3.87
CA VAL A 66 10.91 1.47 -4.59
C VAL A 66 11.25 1.50 -6.08
N GLY A 67 11.69 0.37 -6.62
CA GLY A 67 12.11 0.28 -8.02
C GLY A 67 13.63 0.24 -8.15
N GLY A 68 14.12 -0.52 -9.14
CA GLY A 68 15.51 -0.99 -9.24
C GLY A 68 16.60 0.07 -9.50
N ASP A 69 16.30 1.36 -9.43
CA ASP A 69 17.24 2.46 -9.73
C ASP A 69 16.94 3.67 -8.83
N ASP A 70 17.40 3.63 -7.58
CA ASP A 70 17.45 4.77 -6.61
C ASP A 70 16.15 5.57 -6.35
N GLU A 71 14.99 5.13 -6.86
CA GLU A 71 13.70 5.78 -6.59
C GLU A 71 13.36 5.64 -5.11
N ILE A 72 13.35 6.75 -4.38
CA ILE A 72 12.96 6.81 -2.97
C ILE A 72 11.44 6.95 -2.92
N GLY A 73 10.76 5.86 -2.54
CA GLY A 73 9.30 5.81 -2.43
C GLY A 73 8.84 5.56 -1.01
N THR A 74 7.52 5.52 -0.84
CA THR A 74 6.89 5.20 0.44
C THR A 74 6.29 3.81 0.37
N VAL A 75 6.72 2.90 1.24
CA VAL A 75 6.20 1.53 1.28
C VAL A 75 5.26 1.39 2.47
N VAL A 76 4.00 1.09 2.17
CA VAL A 76 3.00 0.73 3.17
C VAL A 76 3.00 -0.79 3.32
N THR A 77 3.26 -1.26 4.53
CA THR A 77 3.25 -2.69 4.87
C THR A 77 2.23 -2.94 5.95
N PHE A 78 1.29 -3.85 5.72
CA PHE A 78 0.31 -4.23 6.73
C PHE A 78 0.00 -5.72 6.66
N ARG A 79 -0.65 -6.24 7.70
CA ARG A 79 -1.27 -7.55 7.67
C ARG A 79 -2.74 -7.42 7.31
N HIS A 80 -3.17 -8.20 6.32
CA HIS A 80 -4.57 -8.34 5.94
C HIS A 80 -5.11 -9.65 6.50
N ARG A 81 -6.23 -9.58 7.22
CA ARG A 81 -7.00 -10.76 7.63
C ARG A 81 -8.44 -10.58 7.12
N PRO A 82 -8.93 -11.47 6.24
CA PRO A 82 -10.31 -11.44 5.77
C PRO A 82 -11.31 -11.87 6.85
#